data_AF-A0A2S2GA68-F1
#
_entry.id   AF-A0A2S2GA68-F1
#
_cell.length_a   1.000
_cell.length_b   1.000
_cell.length_c   1.000
_cell.angle_alpha   90.00
_cell.angle_beta   90.00
_cell.angle_gamma   90.00
#
_symmetry.space_group_name_H-M   'P 1'
#
loop_
_entity.id
_entity.type
_entity.pdbx_description
1 polymer ?
#
loop_
_entity_poly.entity_id
_entity_poly.type
_entity_poly.pdbx_seq_one_letter_code
_entity_poly.pdbx_strand_id
1 'polypeptide(L)'
;MNETASLRARAEIDLAALRANVRVLRERASGAQLMAVVKSDGYGHGAVPCARAAQEAGAAWLGTATPQEAFALREAGIGGRLMCWLWTPGGPWREAVEADIDVSVSAMWALREVVAAATAAGRTARVHLKADTGLGRNGCQPADWPELVSAARAAEEAGALRIVGLWSHFACADEPGHPSIEAQLTVFRDMVAYAEKEGVRPEVRHIANSPATLTVPESHFDLVRTGIAVYGLSPSPELGTPADLGLRPVMTLSASVALVKEVPPGHGISYGHHYTTSAETTLALVPVGYADGVPRHASGRGPVLIDGTVRTIAGRVAMDQFVVDLGGDTPEPGARAVLFGPGDQGEPGAEDWAAAADTIVYEIVTRIGGRVPRIHLNAAPERG
;
A
#
# COMPACT_ATOMS: atom_id res chain seq x y z
N MET A 1 -5.73 8.18 30.69
CA MET A 1 -4.64 9.11 30.32
C MET A 1 -5.30 10.36 29.77
N ASN A 2 -4.87 11.52 30.28
CA ASN A 2 -5.51 12.83 30.15
C ASN A 2 -6.13 13.14 28.78
N GLU A 3 -7.26 13.85 28.83
CA GLU A 3 -7.79 14.63 27.71
C GLU A 3 -6.64 15.37 27.02
N THR A 4 -6.56 15.10 25.72
CA THR A 4 -5.39 15.08 24.86
C THR A 4 -4.56 16.36 24.87
N ALA A 5 -3.29 16.26 25.25
CA ALA A 5 -2.28 17.22 24.78
C ALA A 5 -2.34 17.27 23.25
N SER A 6 -2.38 18.48 22.67
CA SER A 6 -2.41 18.65 21.21
C SER A 6 -1.18 18.00 20.59
N LEU A 7 -1.39 17.01 19.72
CA LEU A 7 -0.30 16.38 18.98
C LEU A 7 0.25 17.37 17.95
N ARG A 8 1.57 17.40 17.80
CA ARG A 8 2.26 18.16 16.74
C ARG A 8 1.71 17.79 15.36
N ALA A 9 1.57 16.48 15.09
CA ALA A 9 1.02 15.91 13.88
C ALA A 9 0.41 14.53 14.15
N ARG A 10 -0.47 14.07 13.28
CA ARG A 10 -1.09 12.74 13.34
C ARG A 10 -1.57 12.25 11.98
N ALA A 11 -1.50 10.95 11.79
CA ALA A 11 -2.19 10.24 10.73
C ALA A 11 -3.37 9.48 11.35
N GLU A 12 -4.59 9.98 11.20
CA GLU A 12 -5.80 9.31 11.66
C GLU A 12 -6.21 8.26 10.61
N ILE A 13 -6.41 7.02 11.04
CA ILE A 13 -6.66 5.85 10.18
C ILE A 13 -8.06 5.31 10.50
N ASP A 14 -9.02 5.54 9.62
CA ASP A 14 -10.40 5.08 9.82
C ASP A 14 -10.58 3.62 9.39
N LEU A 15 -10.54 2.71 10.37
CA LEU A 15 -10.70 1.28 10.11
C LEU A 15 -12.13 0.91 9.66
N ALA A 16 -13.14 1.77 9.88
CA ALA A 16 -14.48 1.56 9.33
C ALA A 16 -14.49 1.79 7.81
N ALA A 17 -13.83 2.83 7.33
CA ALA A 17 -13.63 3.07 5.91
C ALA A 17 -12.84 1.92 5.25
N LEU A 18 -11.77 1.43 5.90
CA LEU A 18 -11.01 0.28 5.39
C LEU A 18 -11.90 -0.96 5.24
N ARG A 19 -12.71 -1.29 6.25
CA ARG A 19 -13.66 -2.41 6.18
C ARG A 19 -14.69 -2.22 5.06
N ALA A 20 -15.17 -0.99 4.85
CA ALA A 20 -16.10 -0.69 3.76
C ALA A 20 -15.45 -0.91 2.38
N ASN A 21 -14.23 -0.41 2.18
CA ASN A 21 -13.46 -0.60 0.94
C ASN A 21 -13.24 -2.08 0.63
N VAL A 22 -12.88 -2.88 1.64
CA VAL A 22 -12.72 -4.34 1.46
C VAL A 22 -14.03 -4.99 1.02
N ARG A 23 -15.19 -4.60 1.57
CA ARG A 23 -16.49 -5.12 1.13
C ARG A 23 -16.79 -4.76 -0.32
N VAL A 24 -16.56 -3.51 -0.71
CA VAL A 24 -16.72 -3.05 -2.11
C VAL A 24 -15.84 -3.88 -3.04
N LEU A 25 -14.57 -4.10 -2.70
CA LEU A 25 -13.65 -4.88 -3.51
C LEU A 25 -14.05 -6.36 -3.61
N ARG A 26 -14.62 -6.93 -2.55
CA ARG A 26 -15.18 -8.30 -2.58
C ARG A 26 -16.41 -8.40 -3.47
N GLU A 27 -17.28 -7.39 -3.46
CA GLU A 27 -18.44 -7.33 -4.35
C GLU A 27 -18.02 -7.23 -5.83
N ARG A 28 -16.97 -6.43 -6.12
CA ARG A 28 -16.38 -6.32 -7.46
C ARG A 28 -15.78 -7.63 -7.97
N ALA A 29 -15.26 -8.46 -7.07
CA ALA A 29 -14.62 -9.73 -7.37
C ALA A 29 -15.38 -10.94 -6.78
N SER A 30 -16.71 -10.96 -6.94
CA SER A 30 -17.59 -11.92 -6.25
C SER A 30 -17.31 -13.42 -6.52
N GLY A 31 -16.64 -13.74 -7.62
CA GLY A 31 -16.19 -15.10 -7.95
C GLY A 31 -14.83 -15.50 -7.39
N ALA A 32 -14.08 -14.56 -6.79
CA ALA A 32 -12.72 -14.76 -6.30
C ALA A 32 -12.62 -14.46 -4.80
N GLN A 33 -11.63 -15.07 -4.15
CA GLN A 33 -11.20 -14.65 -2.82
C GLN A 33 -10.48 -13.29 -2.91
N LEU A 34 -10.35 -12.58 -1.79
CA LEU A 34 -9.58 -11.34 -1.70
C LEU A 34 -8.36 -11.53 -0.79
N MET A 35 -7.18 -11.20 -1.32
CA MET A 35 -5.95 -10.96 -0.57
C MET A 35 -5.78 -9.47 -0.33
N ALA A 36 -5.82 -9.04 0.93
CA ALA A 36 -5.48 -7.68 1.31
C ALA A 36 -3.95 -7.54 1.43
N VAL A 37 -3.36 -6.67 0.62
CA VAL A 37 -1.91 -6.45 0.59
C VAL A 37 -1.54 -5.35 1.58
N VAL A 38 -0.88 -5.76 2.67
CA VAL A 38 -0.54 -4.92 3.84
C VAL A 38 0.98 -4.69 4.01
N LYS A 39 1.75 -4.90 2.94
CA LYS A 39 3.19 -4.57 2.90
C LYS A 39 3.45 -3.09 3.21
N SER A 40 4.70 -2.78 3.54
CA SER A 40 5.18 -1.42 3.83
C SER A 40 4.36 -0.76 4.94
N ASP A 41 4.22 -1.48 6.05
CA ASP A 41 3.41 -1.08 7.20
C ASP A 41 1.96 -0.71 6.83
N GLY A 42 1.33 -1.55 6.01
CA GLY A 42 0.00 -1.28 5.46
C GLY A 42 -0.05 0.00 4.63
N TYR A 43 0.92 0.18 3.71
CA TYR A 43 1.06 1.40 2.91
C TYR A 43 1.12 2.66 3.80
N GLY A 44 1.81 2.56 4.94
CA GLY A 44 1.94 3.63 5.94
C GLY A 44 0.75 3.81 6.89
N HIS A 45 -0.28 2.96 6.83
CA HIS A 45 -1.48 3.05 7.68
C HIS A 45 -1.39 2.22 8.97
N GLY A 46 -0.36 1.39 9.12
CA GLY A 46 -0.19 0.44 10.22
C GLY A 46 -0.64 -0.97 9.81
N ALA A 47 0.32 -1.88 9.61
CA ALA A 47 0.04 -3.21 9.07
C ALA A 47 -0.90 -4.04 9.95
N VAL A 48 -0.64 -4.11 11.26
CA VAL A 48 -1.40 -4.98 12.18
C VAL A 48 -2.88 -4.55 12.27
N PRO A 49 -3.22 -3.29 12.57
CA PRO A 49 -4.63 -2.89 12.67
C PRO A 49 -5.37 -3.02 11.33
N CYS A 50 -4.71 -2.69 10.22
CA CYS A 50 -5.29 -2.83 8.89
C CYS A 50 -5.50 -4.30 8.49
N ALA A 51 -4.58 -5.19 8.83
CA ALA A 51 -4.71 -6.63 8.57
C ALA A 51 -5.93 -7.22 9.31
N ARG A 52 -6.10 -6.89 10.60
CA ARG A 52 -7.27 -7.32 11.40
C ARG A 52 -8.57 -6.80 10.79
N ALA A 53 -8.63 -5.51 10.50
CA ALA A 53 -9.81 -4.90 9.91
C ALA A 53 -10.14 -5.49 8.52
N ALA A 54 -9.13 -5.78 7.69
CA ALA A 54 -9.35 -6.42 6.40
C ALA A 54 -9.91 -7.85 6.54
N GLN A 55 -9.39 -8.64 7.48
CA GLN A 55 -9.91 -9.99 7.77
C GLN A 55 -11.35 -9.94 8.29
N GLU A 56 -11.67 -9.01 9.19
CA GLU A 56 -13.05 -8.78 9.68
C GLU A 56 -14.03 -8.44 8.56
N ALA A 57 -13.56 -7.75 7.51
CA ALA A 57 -14.37 -7.42 6.33
C ALA A 57 -14.43 -8.54 5.27
N GLY A 58 -13.73 -9.66 5.49
CA GLY A 58 -13.78 -10.85 4.65
C GLY A 58 -12.60 -11.04 3.70
N ALA A 59 -11.46 -10.35 3.92
CA ALA A 59 -10.22 -10.72 3.25
C ALA A 59 -9.78 -12.12 3.72
N ALA A 60 -9.78 -13.10 2.82
CA ALA A 60 -9.43 -14.48 3.12
C ALA A 60 -7.91 -14.69 3.20
N TRP A 61 -7.15 -13.80 2.55
CA TRP A 61 -5.69 -13.82 2.52
C TRP A 61 -5.11 -12.46 2.91
N LEU A 62 -3.87 -12.49 3.40
CA LEU A 62 -3.02 -11.32 3.57
C LEU A 62 -1.77 -11.46 2.71
N GLY A 63 -1.26 -10.33 2.21
CA GLY A 63 -0.04 -10.27 1.39
C GLY A 63 0.97 -9.28 1.94
N THR A 64 2.22 -9.71 2.10
CA THR A 64 3.36 -8.89 2.51
C THR A 64 4.50 -8.99 1.50
N ALA A 65 5.41 -8.02 1.48
CA ALA A 65 6.55 -8.10 0.58
C ALA A 65 7.63 -8.99 1.20
N THR A 66 8.04 -8.68 2.43
CA THR A 66 9.23 -9.29 3.04
C THR A 66 8.87 -10.29 4.14
N PRO A 67 9.76 -11.25 4.45
CA PRO A 67 9.53 -12.20 5.54
C PRO A 67 9.36 -11.50 6.89
N GLN A 68 10.08 -10.40 7.12
CA GLN A 68 10.02 -9.64 8.37
C GLN A 68 8.63 -9.02 8.59
N GLU A 69 7.99 -8.50 7.53
CA GLU A 69 6.61 -8.02 7.61
C GLU A 69 5.65 -9.17 7.92
N ALA A 70 5.85 -10.35 7.32
CA ALA A 70 5.02 -11.51 7.57
C ALA A 70 5.16 -12.02 9.02
N PHE A 71 6.40 -12.05 9.54
CA PHE A 71 6.67 -12.43 10.93
C PHE A 71 6.04 -11.45 11.91
N ALA A 72 6.15 -10.14 11.67
CA ALA A 72 5.51 -9.13 12.51
C ALA A 72 3.98 -9.34 12.60
N LEU A 73 3.32 -9.75 11.51
CA LEU A 73 1.89 -10.12 11.55
C LEU A 73 1.65 -11.38 12.40
N ARG A 74 2.47 -12.42 12.24
CA ARG A 74 2.35 -13.67 13.02
C ARG A 74 2.59 -13.44 14.51
N GLU A 75 3.61 -12.66 14.87
CA GLU A 75 3.91 -12.24 16.24
C GLU A 75 2.76 -11.44 16.86
N ALA A 76 2.06 -10.64 16.06
CA ALA A 76 0.87 -9.91 16.47
C ALA A 76 -0.41 -10.77 16.55
N GLY A 77 -0.29 -12.11 16.43
CA GLY A 77 -1.39 -13.06 16.55
C GLY A 77 -2.29 -13.13 15.31
N ILE A 78 -1.85 -12.62 14.16
CA ILE A 78 -2.64 -12.70 12.93
C ILE A 78 -2.61 -14.13 12.38
N GLY A 79 -3.77 -14.79 12.44
CA GLY A 79 -4.00 -16.11 11.86
C GLY A 79 -4.39 -16.06 10.37
N GLY A 80 -4.76 -17.22 9.82
CA GLY A 80 -5.21 -17.35 8.42
C GLY A 80 -4.08 -17.37 7.39
N ARG A 81 -4.45 -17.35 6.10
CA ARG A 81 -3.51 -17.45 4.99
C ARG A 81 -2.74 -16.14 4.80
N LEU A 82 -1.42 -16.23 4.77
CA LEU A 82 -0.50 -15.10 4.64
C LEU A 82 0.58 -15.47 3.63
N MET A 83 0.72 -14.64 2.60
CA MET A 83 1.74 -14.81 1.56
C MET A 83 2.84 -13.75 1.65
N CYS A 84 4.09 -14.17 1.43
CA CYS A 84 5.27 -13.30 1.30
C CYS A 84 6.06 -13.66 0.03
N TRP A 85 6.49 -12.66 -0.75
CA TRP A 85 7.05 -12.89 -2.10
C TRP A 85 8.43 -12.33 -2.40
N LEU A 86 8.99 -11.44 -1.57
CA LEU A 86 10.28 -10.81 -1.82
C LEU A 86 11.37 -11.47 -0.97
N TRP A 87 11.95 -12.52 -1.54
CA TRP A 87 12.98 -13.34 -0.92
C TRP A 87 14.35 -13.08 -1.51
N THR A 88 15.39 -13.33 -0.71
CA THR A 88 16.80 -13.30 -1.13
C THR A 88 17.48 -14.60 -0.67
N PRO A 89 18.59 -15.01 -1.32
CA PRO A 89 19.35 -16.19 -0.90
C PRO A 89 19.76 -16.12 0.56
N GLY A 90 19.56 -17.22 1.29
CA GLY A 90 19.84 -17.28 2.74
C GLY A 90 18.81 -16.58 3.62
N GLY A 91 17.62 -16.26 3.07
CA GLY A 91 16.51 -15.72 3.86
C GLY A 91 16.01 -16.68 4.95
N PRO A 92 15.12 -16.21 5.84
CA PRO A 92 14.59 -16.99 6.98
C PRO A 92 13.49 -17.97 6.53
N TRP A 93 13.84 -18.88 5.61
CA TRP A 93 12.90 -19.82 5.00
C TRP A 93 12.31 -20.78 6.01
N ARG A 94 13.13 -21.27 6.95
CA ARG A 94 12.70 -22.24 7.97
C ARG A 94 11.66 -21.60 8.88
N GLU A 95 11.93 -20.40 9.35
CA GLU A 95 11.04 -19.62 10.21
C GLU A 95 9.70 -19.35 9.51
N ALA A 96 9.70 -19.05 8.20
CA ALA A 96 8.46 -18.91 7.44
C ALA A 96 7.65 -20.19 7.32
N VAL A 97 8.31 -21.34 7.10
CA VAL A 97 7.63 -22.65 7.08
C VAL A 97 7.07 -22.98 8.47
N GLU A 98 7.82 -22.73 9.54
CA GLU A 98 7.39 -22.95 10.93
C GLU A 98 6.23 -22.02 11.32
N ALA A 99 6.17 -20.82 10.74
CA ALA A 99 5.11 -19.84 10.96
C ALA A 99 3.90 -19.98 9.99
N ASP A 100 3.82 -21.06 9.20
CA ASP A 100 2.76 -21.33 8.21
C ASP A 100 2.54 -20.12 7.27
N ILE A 101 3.63 -19.58 6.73
CA ILE A 101 3.61 -18.50 5.73
C ILE A 101 3.77 -19.14 4.35
N ASP A 102 2.85 -18.82 3.45
CA ASP A 102 2.92 -19.22 2.05
C ASP A 102 4.01 -18.36 1.35
N VAL A 103 4.98 -19.00 0.69
CA VAL A 103 6.15 -18.30 0.13
C VAL A 103 6.13 -18.29 -1.40
N SER A 104 6.54 -17.19 -2.03
CA SER A 104 6.70 -17.17 -3.48
C SER A 104 8.04 -17.74 -3.92
N VAL A 105 8.01 -18.61 -4.92
CA VAL A 105 9.19 -19.14 -5.61
C VAL A 105 9.16 -18.67 -7.06
N SER A 106 10.28 -18.12 -7.52
CA SER A 106 10.42 -17.58 -8.89
C SER A 106 11.65 -18.10 -9.62
N ALA A 107 12.50 -18.87 -8.94
CA ALA A 107 13.78 -19.34 -9.45
C ALA A 107 14.24 -20.60 -8.72
N MET A 108 15.11 -21.37 -9.38
CA MET A 108 15.62 -22.65 -8.88
C MET A 108 16.39 -22.54 -7.56
N TRP A 109 17.07 -21.42 -7.29
CA TRP A 109 17.76 -21.23 -6.00
C TRP A 109 16.75 -21.17 -4.84
N ALA A 110 15.65 -20.44 -5.01
CA ALA A 110 14.61 -20.31 -3.99
C ALA A 110 13.89 -21.64 -3.76
N LEU A 111 13.65 -22.40 -4.84
CA LEU A 111 13.08 -23.75 -4.75
C LEU A 111 13.98 -24.67 -3.90
N ARG A 112 15.30 -24.67 -4.14
CA ARG A 112 16.23 -25.49 -3.35
C ARG A 112 16.25 -25.09 -1.88
N GLU A 113 16.27 -23.78 -1.60
CA GLU A 113 16.30 -23.28 -0.22
C GLU A 113 15.01 -23.58 0.55
N VAL A 114 13.84 -23.40 -0.07
CA VAL A 114 12.56 -23.71 0.60
C VAL A 114 12.41 -25.22 0.85
N VAL A 115 12.86 -26.08 -0.06
CA VAL A 115 12.85 -27.54 0.13
C VAL A 115 13.77 -27.97 1.27
N ALA A 116 14.98 -27.41 1.34
CA ALA A 116 15.90 -27.67 2.44
C ALA A 116 15.33 -27.19 3.78
N ALA A 117 14.74 -25.99 3.81
CA ALA A 117 14.12 -25.42 5.00
C ALA A 117 12.91 -26.23 5.49
N ALA A 118 12.05 -26.66 4.56
CA ALA A 118 10.91 -27.53 4.86
C ALA A 118 11.35 -28.86 5.48
N THR A 119 12.38 -29.47 4.91
CA THR A 119 12.98 -30.71 5.42
C THR A 119 13.54 -30.51 6.82
N ALA A 120 14.28 -29.41 7.06
CA ALA A 120 14.85 -29.08 8.36
C ALA A 120 13.77 -28.75 9.42
N ALA A 121 12.64 -28.16 9.01
CA ALA A 121 11.49 -27.89 9.88
C ALA A 121 10.63 -29.14 10.15
N GLY A 122 10.81 -30.22 9.38
CA GLY A 122 9.92 -31.39 9.43
C GLY A 122 8.48 -31.05 9.02
N ARG A 123 8.31 -30.09 8.10
CA ARG A 123 7.00 -29.56 7.67
C ARG A 123 6.98 -29.40 6.16
N THR A 124 5.80 -29.55 5.56
CA THR A 124 5.61 -29.26 4.13
C THR A 124 5.47 -27.76 3.92
N ALA A 125 6.36 -27.15 3.13
CA ALA A 125 6.25 -25.75 2.77
C ALA A 125 5.07 -25.50 1.82
N ARG A 126 4.38 -24.37 1.96
CA ARG A 126 3.34 -23.94 1.02
C ARG A 126 3.92 -22.91 0.06
N VAL A 127 3.94 -23.20 -1.24
CA VAL A 127 4.61 -22.35 -2.23
C VAL A 127 3.67 -21.84 -3.32
N HIS A 128 3.87 -20.59 -3.71
CA HIS A 128 3.27 -19.99 -4.89
C HIS A 128 4.32 -19.82 -5.99
N LEU A 129 4.16 -20.49 -7.13
CA LEU A 129 5.06 -20.31 -8.27
C LEU A 129 4.69 -19.03 -9.01
N LYS A 130 5.67 -18.15 -9.18
CA LYS A 130 5.49 -16.87 -9.86
C LYS A 130 5.96 -16.94 -11.30
N ALA A 131 5.06 -16.70 -12.23
CA ALA A 131 5.36 -16.48 -13.64
C ALA A 131 5.71 -15.01 -13.89
N ASP A 132 6.72 -14.75 -14.73
CA ASP A 132 6.89 -13.43 -15.35
C ASP A 132 6.22 -13.43 -16.71
N THR A 133 5.09 -12.73 -16.79
CA THR A 133 4.26 -12.71 -18.00
C THR A 133 4.50 -11.47 -18.86
N GLY A 134 5.46 -10.62 -18.49
CA GLY A 134 5.79 -9.39 -19.24
C GLY A 134 6.12 -8.18 -18.36
N LEU A 135 6.15 -8.33 -17.02
CA LEU A 135 6.54 -7.24 -16.13
C LEU A 135 8.08 -7.05 -16.11
N GLY A 136 8.84 -8.13 -16.28
CA GLY A 136 10.31 -8.05 -16.31
C GLY A 136 10.96 -7.73 -14.96
N ARG A 137 10.29 -8.07 -13.84
CA ARG A 137 10.74 -7.71 -12.48
C ARG A 137 11.18 -8.90 -11.65
N ASN A 138 10.23 -9.79 -11.34
CA ASN A 138 10.47 -11.05 -10.63
C ASN A 138 9.41 -12.02 -11.13
N GLY A 139 9.71 -13.30 -11.11
CA GLY A 139 8.93 -14.35 -11.76
C GLY A 139 9.83 -15.14 -12.70
N CYS A 140 9.47 -16.39 -12.92
CA CYS A 140 10.14 -17.28 -13.83
C CYS A 140 9.75 -16.91 -15.27
N GLN A 141 10.75 -16.77 -16.15
CA GLN A 141 10.49 -16.51 -17.56
C GLN A 141 9.81 -17.72 -18.21
N PRO A 142 9.01 -17.52 -19.29
CA PRO A 142 8.33 -18.62 -19.97
C PRO A 142 9.26 -19.76 -20.42
N ALA A 143 10.49 -19.43 -20.84
CA ALA A 143 11.48 -20.41 -21.26
C ALA A 143 11.97 -21.32 -20.13
N ASP A 144 12.02 -20.80 -18.90
CA ASP A 144 12.52 -21.51 -17.71
C ASP A 144 11.38 -22.19 -16.91
N TRP A 145 10.13 -21.87 -17.24
CA TRP A 145 8.94 -22.37 -16.54
C TRP A 145 8.82 -23.90 -16.52
N PRO A 146 9.11 -24.63 -17.63
CA PRO A 146 9.15 -26.09 -17.61
C PRO A 146 10.07 -26.68 -16.53
N GLU A 147 11.28 -26.14 -16.41
CA GLU A 147 12.26 -26.62 -15.42
C GLU A 147 11.75 -26.37 -14.00
N LEU A 148 11.28 -25.14 -13.72
CA LEU A 148 10.81 -24.78 -12.38
C LEU A 148 9.60 -25.62 -11.97
N VAL A 149 8.62 -25.80 -12.86
CA VAL A 149 7.43 -26.61 -12.59
C VAL A 149 7.80 -28.07 -12.35
N SER A 150 8.63 -28.66 -13.21
CA SER A 150 9.07 -30.05 -13.06
C SER A 150 9.78 -30.29 -11.73
N ALA A 151 10.72 -29.40 -11.36
CA ALA A 151 11.44 -29.51 -10.11
C ALA A 151 10.54 -29.29 -8.88
N ALA A 152 9.60 -28.34 -8.94
CA ALA A 152 8.65 -28.11 -7.86
C ALA A 152 7.69 -29.31 -7.68
N ARG A 153 7.25 -29.93 -8.78
CA ARG A 153 6.43 -31.15 -8.76
C ARG A 153 7.16 -32.33 -8.14
N ALA A 154 8.42 -32.56 -8.49
CA ALA A 154 9.23 -33.60 -7.88
C ALA A 154 9.38 -33.38 -6.35
N ALA A 155 9.56 -32.13 -5.92
CA ALA A 155 9.62 -31.77 -4.50
C ALA A 155 8.27 -31.94 -3.78
N GLU A 156 7.16 -31.71 -4.48
CA GLU A 156 5.80 -31.96 -3.98
C GLU A 156 5.52 -33.45 -3.78
N GLU A 157 5.91 -34.28 -4.74
CA GLU A 157 5.80 -35.74 -4.67
C GLU A 157 6.66 -36.35 -3.56
N ALA A 158 7.79 -35.72 -3.25
CA ALA A 158 8.63 -36.06 -2.10
C ALA A 158 8.06 -35.54 -0.75
N GLY A 159 6.95 -34.79 -0.76
CA GLY A 159 6.30 -34.25 0.43
C GLY A 159 6.98 -33.02 1.05
N ALA A 160 8.03 -32.48 0.43
CA ALA A 160 8.78 -31.35 0.95
C ALA A 160 8.02 -30.02 0.82
N LEU A 161 7.21 -29.87 -0.23
CA LEU A 161 6.37 -28.69 -0.42
C LEU A 161 5.01 -29.05 -1.00
N ARG A 162 4.12 -28.07 -1.05
CA ARG A 162 2.86 -28.10 -1.80
C ARG A 162 2.76 -26.85 -2.65
N ILE A 163 2.49 -27.01 -3.94
CA ILE A 163 2.26 -25.90 -4.87
C ILE A 163 0.82 -25.44 -4.71
N VAL A 164 0.63 -24.42 -3.89
CA VAL A 164 -0.71 -23.94 -3.49
C VAL A 164 -1.18 -22.78 -4.35
N GLY A 165 -0.29 -22.12 -5.10
CA GLY A 165 -0.71 -21.08 -6.03
C GLY A 165 0.16 -20.87 -7.24
N LEU A 166 -0.45 -20.35 -8.30
CA LEU A 166 0.20 -19.89 -9.53
C LEU A 166 -0.15 -18.43 -9.75
N TRP A 167 0.85 -17.58 -9.99
CA TRP A 167 0.58 -16.14 -10.04
C TRP A 167 1.51 -15.32 -10.90
N SER A 168 1.03 -14.14 -11.29
CA SER A 168 1.81 -13.10 -11.97
C SER A 168 1.38 -11.71 -11.48
N HIS A 169 1.91 -10.65 -12.09
CA HIS A 169 1.57 -9.27 -11.80
C HIS A 169 1.58 -8.41 -13.07
N PHE A 170 0.54 -7.60 -13.26
CA PHE A 170 0.46 -6.67 -14.39
C PHE A 170 1.48 -5.54 -14.32
N ALA A 171 1.85 -5.04 -15.50
CA ALA A 171 2.67 -3.85 -15.69
C ALA A 171 1.86 -2.57 -15.77
N CYS A 172 0.80 -2.55 -16.60
CA CYS A 172 0.06 -1.34 -16.97
C CYS A 172 -1.45 -1.49 -16.71
N ALA A 173 -1.86 -2.23 -15.67
CA ALA A 173 -3.30 -2.45 -15.41
C ALA A 173 -4.03 -1.15 -15.00
N ASP A 174 -3.28 -0.15 -14.54
CA ASP A 174 -3.70 1.21 -14.21
C ASP A 174 -3.78 2.15 -15.43
N GLU A 175 -3.46 1.67 -16.63
CA GLU A 175 -3.64 2.34 -17.93
C GLU A 175 -4.73 1.58 -18.73
N PRO A 176 -6.01 1.99 -18.65
CA PRO A 176 -7.11 1.26 -19.28
C PRO A 176 -6.91 1.03 -20.79
N GLY A 177 -7.05 -0.22 -21.22
CA GLY A 177 -6.91 -0.61 -22.63
C GLY A 177 -5.46 -0.77 -23.11
N HIS A 178 -4.46 -0.65 -22.23
CA HIS A 178 -3.07 -0.87 -22.61
C HIS A 178 -2.87 -2.30 -23.15
N PRO A 179 -2.26 -2.49 -24.34
CA PRO A 179 -2.19 -3.79 -25.02
C PRO A 179 -1.40 -4.85 -24.24
N SER A 180 -0.54 -4.45 -23.30
CA SER A 180 0.17 -5.39 -22.42
C SER A 180 -0.77 -6.18 -21.50
N ILE A 181 -1.96 -5.67 -21.17
CA ILE A 181 -2.89 -6.35 -20.25
C ILE A 181 -3.33 -7.70 -20.84
N GLU A 182 -3.85 -7.71 -22.07
CA GLU A 182 -4.30 -8.94 -22.72
C GLU A 182 -3.11 -9.85 -23.07
N ALA A 183 -1.97 -9.27 -23.46
CA ALA A 183 -0.75 -10.04 -23.70
C ALA A 183 -0.29 -10.79 -22.42
N GLN A 184 -0.24 -10.10 -21.28
CA GLN A 184 0.12 -10.71 -20.00
C GLN A 184 -0.91 -11.74 -19.54
N LEU A 185 -2.21 -11.53 -19.80
CA LEU A 185 -3.27 -12.50 -19.48
C LEU A 185 -3.13 -13.77 -20.32
N THR A 186 -2.85 -13.64 -21.61
CA THR A 186 -2.63 -14.78 -22.51
C THR A 186 -1.46 -15.61 -22.03
N VAL A 187 -0.30 -14.99 -21.78
CA VAL A 187 0.89 -15.69 -21.26
C VAL A 187 0.61 -16.33 -19.91
N PHE A 188 -0.14 -15.66 -19.03
CA PHE A 188 -0.50 -16.24 -17.73
C PHE A 188 -1.36 -17.50 -17.87
N ARG A 189 -2.39 -17.46 -18.73
CA ARG A 189 -3.26 -18.62 -19.00
C ARG A 189 -2.46 -19.79 -19.56
N ASP A 190 -1.53 -19.53 -20.48
CA ASP A 190 -0.68 -20.57 -21.08
C ASP A 190 0.25 -21.21 -20.03
N MET A 191 0.89 -20.40 -19.19
CA MET A 191 1.79 -20.89 -18.13
C MET A 191 1.04 -21.65 -17.04
N VAL A 192 -0.19 -21.23 -16.71
CA VAL A 192 -1.08 -21.97 -15.80
C VAL A 192 -1.48 -23.31 -16.42
N ALA A 193 -1.95 -23.31 -17.67
CA ALA A 193 -2.37 -24.52 -18.36
C ALA A 193 -1.21 -25.54 -18.49
N TYR A 194 0.00 -25.05 -18.75
CA TYR A 194 1.21 -25.89 -18.73
C TYR A 194 1.40 -26.55 -17.36
N ALA A 195 1.41 -25.77 -16.28
CA ALA A 195 1.62 -26.30 -14.93
C ALA A 195 0.55 -27.33 -14.53
N GLU A 196 -0.71 -27.09 -14.88
CA GLU A 196 -1.81 -28.02 -14.59
C GLU A 196 -1.71 -29.32 -15.40
N LYS A 197 -1.27 -29.23 -16.66
CA LYS A 197 -0.99 -30.40 -17.50
C LYS A 197 0.12 -31.27 -16.89
N GLU A 198 1.15 -30.67 -16.31
CA GLU A 198 2.22 -31.35 -15.57
C GLU A 198 1.80 -31.83 -14.17
N GLY A 199 0.51 -31.76 -13.83
CA GLY A 199 -0.05 -32.34 -12.61
C GLY A 199 -0.15 -31.38 -11.43
N VAL A 200 0.23 -30.10 -11.57
CA VAL A 200 0.00 -29.10 -10.51
C VAL A 200 -1.51 -28.92 -10.29
N ARG A 201 -1.93 -28.83 -9.03
CA ARG A 201 -3.32 -28.62 -8.62
C ARG A 201 -3.37 -27.46 -7.62
N PRO A 202 -3.24 -26.20 -8.08
CA PRO A 202 -3.13 -25.06 -7.17
C PRO A 202 -4.46 -24.83 -6.44
N GLU A 203 -4.38 -24.33 -5.21
CA GLU A 203 -5.55 -23.84 -4.46
C GLU A 203 -6.04 -22.51 -5.04
N VAL A 204 -5.13 -21.67 -5.53
CA VAL A 204 -5.44 -20.35 -6.09
C VAL A 204 -4.58 -19.99 -7.31
N ARG A 205 -5.21 -19.38 -8.31
CA ARG A 205 -4.56 -18.67 -9.44
C ARG A 205 -4.85 -17.18 -9.27
N HIS A 206 -3.84 -16.34 -9.41
CA HIS A 206 -4.02 -14.89 -9.20
C HIS A 206 -3.09 -14.00 -10.01
N ILE A 207 -3.64 -12.98 -10.67
CA ILE A 207 -2.86 -11.95 -11.39
C ILE A 207 -3.34 -10.53 -11.08
N ALA A 208 -4.64 -10.34 -10.87
CA ALA A 208 -5.25 -9.04 -10.59
C ALA A 208 -4.62 -8.33 -9.38
N ASN A 209 -4.10 -7.13 -9.63
CA ASN A 209 -3.82 -6.11 -8.62
C ASN A 209 -5.05 -5.19 -8.44
N SER A 210 -4.97 -4.15 -7.60
CA SER A 210 -6.07 -3.19 -7.41
C SER A 210 -6.72 -2.66 -8.71
N PRO A 211 -5.97 -2.09 -9.68
CA PRO A 211 -6.59 -1.59 -10.89
C PRO A 211 -7.26 -2.71 -11.71
N ALA A 212 -6.60 -3.84 -11.95
CA ALA A 212 -7.19 -4.96 -12.67
C ALA A 212 -8.42 -5.57 -11.97
N THR A 213 -8.48 -5.53 -10.64
CA THR A 213 -9.67 -5.96 -9.88
C THR A 213 -10.87 -5.09 -10.21
N LEU A 214 -10.65 -3.79 -10.42
CA LEU A 214 -11.70 -2.81 -10.69
C LEU A 214 -12.11 -2.77 -12.18
N THR A 215 -11.18 -3.06 -13.10
CA THR A 215 -11.39 -2.81 -14.54
C THR A 215 -11.31 -4.04 -15.44
N VAL A 216 -10.75 -5.17 -14.98
CA VAL A 216 -10.48 -6.37 -15.82
C VAL A 216 -11.05 -7.64 -15.16
N PRO A 217 -12.38 -7.87 -15.19
CA PRO A 217 -13.04 -9.00 -14.50
C PRO A 217 -12.48 -10.39 -14.84
N GLU A 218 -12.08 -10.61 -16.09
CA GLU A 218 -11.48 -11.85 -16.59
C GLU A 218 -10.10 -12.16 -15.97
N SER A 219 -9.52 -11.21 -15.22
CA SER A 219 -8.25 -11.36 -14.50
C SER A 219 -8.41 -11.76 -13.03
N HIS A 220 -9.65 -11.94 -12.54
CA HIS A 220 -9.92 -12.21 -11.13
C HIS A 220 -9.47 -13.62 -10.71
N PHE A 221 -9.62 -14.61 -11.58
CA PHE A 221 -9.30 -16.03 -11.31
C PHE A 221 -9.85 -16.48 -9.94
N ASP A 222 -9.03 -17.12 -9.10
CA ASP A 222 -9.46 -17.65 -7.80
C ASP A 222 -9.21 -16.65 -6.65
N LEU A 223 -8.31 -15.68 -6.85
CA LEU A 223 -7.87 -14.73 -5.82
C LEU A 223 -7.45 -13.38 -6.45
N VAL A 224 -8.00 -12.28 -5.95
CA VAL A 224 -7.55 -10.92 -6.30
C VAL A 224 -6.63 -10.34 -5.23
N ARG A 225 -5.62 -9.55 -5.61
CA ARG A 225 -4.66 -8.95 -4.67
C ARG A 225 -4.80 -7.44 -4.64
N THR A 226 -5.51 -6.92 -3.66
CA THR A 226 -5.80 -5.49 -3.56
C THR A 226 -4.93 -4.82 -2.50
N GLY A 227 -4.23 -3.77 -2.89
CA GLY A 227 -3.37 -2.97 -2.01
C GLY A 227 -3.96 -1.57 -1.84
N ILE A 228 -3.60 -0.64 -2.72
CA ILE A 228 -3.98 0.78 -2.62
C ILE A 228 -5.49 0.99 -2.45
N ALA A 229 -6.31 0.18 -3.12
CA ALA A 229 -7.76 0.30 -3.08
C ALA A 229 -8.35 -0.12 -1.72
N VAL A 230 -7.68 -0.99 -0.94
CA VAL A 230 -8.08 -1.31 0.44
C VAL A 230 -8.02 -0.05 1.31
N TYR A 231 -7.04 0.82 1.04
CA TYR A 231 -6.85 2.10 1.71
C TYR A 231 -7.71 3.23 1.13
N GLY A 232 -8.61 2.89 0.19
CA GLY A 232 -9.61 3.82 -0.32
C GLY A 232 -9.08 4.80 -1.34
N LEU A 233 -7.97 4.46 -1.98
CA LEU A 233 -7.27 5.34 -2.92
C LEU A 233 -7.39 4.75 -4.32
N SER A 234 -7.65 5.62 -5.30
CA SER A 234 -7.69 5.22 -6.70
C SER A 234 -6.30 4.78 -7.16
N PRO A 235 -6.17 3.70 -7.95
CA PRO A 235 -4.88 3.27 -8.47
C PRO A 235 -4.23 4.25 -9.45
N SER A 236 -5.02 5.01 -10.20
CA SER A 236 -4.55 6.08 -11.08
C SER A 236 -5.69 7.06 -11.36
N PRO A 237 -5.38 8.31 -11.74
CA PRO A 237 -6.38 9.27 -12.18
C PRO A 237 -7.22 8.79 -13.37
N GLU A 238 -6.64 7.95 -14.23
CA GLU A 238 -7.32 7.38 -15.41
C GLU A 238 -8.48 6.44 -15.06
N LEU A 239 -8.48 5.88 -13.85
CA LEU A 239 -9.54 5.02 -13.33
C LEU A 239 -10.66 5.80 -12.63
N GLY A 240 -10.51 7.12 -12.47
CA GLY A 240 -11.45 7.99 -11.75
C GLY A 240 -11.07 8.22 -10.30
N THR A 241 -11.94 8.93 -9.58
CA THR A 241 -11.73 9.27 -8.16
C THR A 241 -12.07 8.08 -7.24
N PRO A 242 -11.63 8.10 -5.96
CA PRO A 242 -12.12 7.14 -4.98
C PRO A 242 -13.65 7.02 -4.95
N ALA A 243 -14.37 8.15 -5.01
CA ALA A 243 -15.83 8.17 -4.99
C ALA A 243 -16.45 7.46 -6.20
N ASP A 244 -15.91 7.67 -7.41
CA ASP A 244 -16.37 6.98 -8.63
C ASP A 244 -16.22 5.45 -8.53
N LEU A 245 -15.19 5.01 -7.80
CA LEU A 245 -14.90 3.60 -7.56
C LEU A 245 -15.69 3.02 -6.36
N GLY A 246 -16.45 3.84 -5.64
CA GLY A 246 -17.13 3.46 -4.40
C GLY A 246 -16.18 3.25 -3.22
N LEU A 247 -15.00 3.86 -3.29
CA LEU A 247 -13.93 3.77 -2.28
C LEU A 247 -13.90 5.04 -1.43
N ARG A 248 -13.42 4.90 -0.20
CA ARG A 248 -13.28 6.01 0.76
C ARG A 248 -11.88 6.04 1.34
N PRO A 249 -11.10 7.13 1.15
CA PRO A 249 -9.76 7.25 1.71
C PRO A 249 -9.74 7.01 3.23
N VAL A 250 -8.76 6.22 3.67
CA VAL A 250 -8.67 5.75 5.07
C VAL A 250 -7.85 6.69 5.95
N MET A 251 -6.84 7.36 5.40
CA MET A 251 -5.92 8.23 6.15
C MET A 251 -6.32 9.70 6.06
N THR A 252 -6.35 10.38 7.20
CA THR A 252 -6.31 11.84 7.30
C THR A 252 -4.99 12.27 7.94
N LEU A 253 -4.15 12.98 7.19
CA LEU A 253 -2.89 13.54 7.70
C LEU A 253 -3.10 14.99 8.10
N SER A 254 -2.76 15.31 9.36
CA SER A 254 -2.90 16.68 9.85
C SER A 254 -1.82 17.05 10.87
N ALA A 255 -1.61 18.35 11.03
CA ALA A 255 -0.71 18.94 12.00
C ALA A 255 -1.38 20.12 12.71
N SER A 256 -0.78 20.53 13.82
CA SER A 256 -1.20 21.71 14.58
C SER A 256 -0.37 22.90 14.13
N VAL A 257 -0.99 24.01 13.73
CA VAL A 257 -0.28 25.26 13.37
C VAL A 257 0.57 25.70 14.56
N ALA A 258 1.88 25.82 14.37
CA ALA A 258 2.82 26.07 15.47
C ALA A 258 3.00 27.56 15.76
N LEU A 259 2.86 28.41 14.74
CA LEU A 259 3.04 29.85 14.83
C LEU A 259 2.21 30.52 13.74
N VAL A 260 1.57 31.63 14.08
CA VAL A 260 1.04 32.60 13.12
C VAL A 260 1.73 33.93 13.38
N LYS A 261 2.21 34.60 12.32
CA LYS A 261 2.88 35.90 12.43
C LYS A 261 2.60 36.77 11.22
N GLU A 262 2.56 38.08 11.43
CA GLU A 262 2.53 39.07 10.36
C GLU A 262 3.93 39.29 9.78
N VAL A 263 3.99 39.57 8.47
CA VAL A 263 5.22 39.91 7.76
C VAL A 263 4.97 41.04 6.74
N PRO A 264 5.96 41.93 6.52
CA PRO A 264 5.82 43.03 5.56
C PRO A 264 5.87 42.53 4.10
N PRO A 265 5.53 43.39 3.12
CA PRO A 265 5.80 43.12 1.71
C PRO A 265 7.31 42.95 1.45
N GLY A 266 7.66 42.14 0.46
CA GLY A 266 9.05 41.87 0.08
C GLY A 266 9.78 40.90 1.02
N HIS A 267 9.07 40.22 1.93
CA HIS A 267 9.66 39.26 2.86
C HIS A 267 9.87 37.91 2.17
N GLY A 268 11.13 37.46 2.09
CA GLY A 268 11.48 36.15 1.55
C GLY A 268 11.10 35.02 2.52
N ILE A 269 10.48 33.96 2.01
CA ILE A 269 9.99 32.83 2.82
C ILE A 269 10.80 31.56 2.52
N SER A 270 11.25 30.90 3.59
CA SER A 270 11.97 29.62 3.59
C SER A 270 13.29 29.66 2.81
N TYR A 271 13.96 28.50 2.69
CA TYR A 271 15.29 28.42 2.09
C TYR A 271 15.33 28.92 0.66
N GLY A 272 16.27 29.84 0.39
CA GLY A 272 16.50 30.40 -0.94
C GLY A 272 15.47 31.42 -1.41
N HIS A 273 14.49 31.79 -0.57
CA HIS A 273 13.50 32.83 -0.84
C HIS A 273 12.79 32.68 -2.20
N HIS A 274 12.42 31.44 -2.55
CA HIS A 274 11.64 31.13 -3.78
C HIS A 274 10.21 31.67 -3.73
N TYR A 275 9.75 32.08 -2.55
CA TYR A 275 8.52 32.81 -2.34
C TYR A 275 8.85 34.13 -1.65
N THR A 276 8.24 35.22 -2.12
CA THR A 276 8.38 36.55 -1.54
C THR A 276 6.99 37.18 -1.47
N THR A 277 6.63 37.72 -0.31
CA THR A 277 5.31 38.34 -0.10
C THR A 277 5.14 39.58 -0.99
N SER A 278 4.00 39.70 -1.66
CA SER A 278 3.68 40.86 -2.51
C SER A 278 3.03 42.02 -1.72
N ALA A 279 2.43 41.71 -0.57
CA ALA A 279 1.76 42.63 0.34
C ALA A 279 2.07 42.23 1.79
N GLU A 280 1.64 43.07 2.74
CA GLU A 280 1.55 42.66 4.13
C GLU A 280 0.59 41.47 4.25
N THR A 281 1.00 40.45 5.00
CA THR A 281 0.24 39.20 5.14
C THR A 281 0.60 38.48 6.43
N THR A 282 -0.14 37.42 6.74
CA THR A 282 0.10 36.50 7.85
C THR A 282 0.65 35.17 7.34
N LEU A 283 1.59 34.59 8.07
CA LEU A 283 2.20 33.29 7.76
C LEU A 283 1.89 32.28 8.85
N ALA A 284 1.46 31.07 8.47
CA ALA A 284 1.37 29.92 9.34
C ALA A 284 2.60 29.01 9.20
N LEU A 285 3.18 28.61 10.33
CA LEU A 285 4.20 27.57 10.39
C LEU A 285 3.53 26.21 10.68
N VAL A 286 3.71 25.24 9.79
CA VAL A 286 3.21 23.88 9.95
C VAL A 286 4.39 22.95 10.33
N PRO A 287 4.39 22.32 11.51
CA PRO A 287 5.56 21.61 12.07
C PRO A 287 5.66 20.15 11.58
N VAL A 288 5.52 19.95 10.28
CA VAL A 288 5.88 18.70 9.58
C VAL A 288 6.68 19.02 8.32
N GLY A 289 7.69 18.20 8.03
CA GLY A 289 8.53 18.39 6.85
C GLY A 289 8.87 17.08 6.16
N TYR A 290 9.91 17.09 5.32
CA TYR A 290 10.25 15.91 4.53
C TYR A 290 10.75 14.72 5.34
N ALA A 291 11.20 14.91 6.59
CA ALA A 291 11.50 13.80 7.50
C ALA A 291 10.23 13.14 8.08
N ASP A 292 9.09 13.83 8.03
CA ASP A 292 7.78 13.32 8.43
C ASP A 292 6.99 12.73 7.25
N GLY A 293 7.50 12.87 6.03
CA GLY A 293 6.89 12.35 4.79
C GLY A 293 6.32 13.41 3.85
N VAL A 294 6.42 14.71 4.17
CA VAL A 294 5.98 15.79 3.26
C VAL A 294 6.97 15.90 2.09
N PRO A 295 6.57 15.60 0.83
CA PRO A 295 7.53 15.55 -0.27
C PRO A 295 8.16 16.93 -0.51
N ARG A 296 9.50 17.01 -0.52
CA ARG A 296 10.18 18.27 -0.81
C ARG A 296 9.85 18.80 -2.22
N HIS A 297 9.54 17.91 -3.16
CA HIS A 297 9.11 18.23 -4.52
C HIS A 297 7.75 18.94 -4.59
N ALA A 298 6.96 18.93 -3.51
CA ALA A 298 5.72 19.69 -3.38
C ALA A 298 5.94 21.16 -2.92
N SER A 299 7.19 21.62 -2.82
CA SER A 299 7.50 23.03 -2.49
C SER A 299 6.79 23.99 -3.43
N GLY A 300 6.04 24.96 -2.89
CA GLY A 300 5.27 25.92 -3.69
C GLY A 300 3.90 25.42 -4.20
N ARG A 301 3.62 24.12 -4.11
CA ARG A 301 2.44 23.49 -4.74
C ARG A 301 1.56 22.69 -3.79
N GLY A 302 2.14 22.09 -2.75
CA GLY A 302 1.42 21.19 -1.84
C GLY A 302 0.25 21.91 -1.16
N PRO A 303 -1.00 21.42 -1.29
CA PRO A 303 -2.18 22.06 -0.74
C PRO A 303 -2.41 21.66 0.73
N VAL A 304 -2.95 22.59 1.52
CA VAL A 304 -3.24 22.41 2.95
C VAL A 304 -4.53 23.17 3.29
N LEU A 305 -5.47 22.51 3.96
CA LEU A 305 -6.65 23.15 4.53
C LEU A 305 -6.33 23.71 5.92
N ILE A 306 -6.51 25.02 6.10
CA ILE A 306 -6.41 25.70 7.40
C ILE A 306 -7.63 26.61 7.54
N ASP A 307 -8.41 26.42 8.60
CA ASP A 307 -9.61 27.22 8.93
C ASP A 307 -10.59 27.34 7.74
N GLY A 308 -10.94 26.20 7.14
CA GLY A 308 -11.91 26.11 6.05
C GLY A 308 -11.41 26.58 4.67
N THR A 309 -10.17 27.07 4.57
CA THR A 309 -9.60 27.56 3.31
C THR A 309 -8.36 26.76 2.90
N VAL A 310 -8.36 26.25 1.67
CA VAL A 310 -7.22 25.54 1.08
C VAL A 310 -6.21 26.56 0.55
N ARG A 311 -4.96 26.41 0.99
CA ARG A 311 -3.82 27.25 0.58
C ARG A 311 -2.66 26.35 0.19
N THR A 312 -1.64 26.89 -0.46
CA THR A 312 -0.44 26.13 -0.84
C THR A 312 0.77 26.50 0.00
N ILE A 313 1.75 25.60 0.03
CA ILE A 313 3.04 25.85 0.68
C ILE A 313 3.71 27.10 0.09
N ALA A 314 4.07 28.05 0.96
CA ALA A 314 4.85 29.23 0.61
C ALA A 314 6.36 28.92 0.68
N GLY A 315 6.98 28.73 -0.48
CA GLY A 315 8.42 28.47 -0.60
C GLY A 315 8.80 27.00 -0.43
N ARG A 316 9.96 26.73 0.14
CA ARG A 316 10.50 25.37 0.26
C ARG A 316 9.99 24.62 1.50
N VAL A 317 9.72 23.34 1.32
CA VAL A 317 9.57 22.37 2.43
C VAL A 317 10.93 22.12 3.08
N ALA A 318 11.01 22.27 4.40
CA ALA A 318 12.20 21.95 5.20
C ALA A 318 12.10 20.53 5.80
N MET A 319 13.10 20.13 6.57
CA MET A 319 13.16 18.79 7.17
C MET A 319 11.98 18.52 8.10
N ASP A 320 11.61 19.52 8.90
CA ASP A 320 10.66 19.37 10.01
C ASP A 320 9.45 20.30 9.92
N GLN A 321 9.40 21.18 8.92
CA GLN A 321 8.36 22.20 8.82
C GLN A 321 8.23 22.79 7.42
N PHE A 322 7.11 23.45 7.16
CA PHE A 322 6.93 24.36 6.03
C PHE A 322 6.04 25.54 6.44
N VAL A 323 5.95 26.54 5.57
CA VAL A 323 5.17 27.76 5.80
C VAL A 323 4.03 27.83 4.80
N VAL A 324 2.90 28.38 5.22
CA VAL A 324 1.75 28.71 4.37
C VAL A 324 1.47 30.20 4.52
N ASP A 325 1.31 30.91 3.40
CA ASP A 325 0.82 32.28 3.40
C ASP A 325 -0.70 32.24 3.58
N LEU A 326 -1.21 32.90 4.62
CA LEU A 326 -2.61 32.89 5.01
C LEU A 326 -3.42 34.03 4.39
N GLY A 327 -2.78 35.00 3.75
CA GLY A 327 -3.46 36.13 3.10
C GLY A 327 -4.14 37.11 4.07
N GLY A 328 -3.69 37.18 5.32
CA GLY A 328 -4.25 38.04 6.36
C GLY A 328 -5.11 37.31 7.39
N ASP A 329 -5.48 36.04 7.15
CA ASP A 329 -6.20 35.24 8.14
C ASP A 329 -5.33 34.92 9.36
N THR A 330 -5.93 34.86 10.54
CA THR A 330 -5.22 34.75 11.84
C THR A 330 -5.75 33.59 12.70
N PRO A 331 -5.63 32.34 12.24
CA PRO A 331 -6.04 31.20 13.06
C PRO A 331 -5.18 31.11 14.32
N GLU A 332 -5.77 30.67 15.42
CA GLU A 332 -5.04 30.48 16.67
C GLU A 332 -3.95 29.42 16.53
N PRO A 333 -2.75 29.59 17.14
CA PRO A 333 -1.79 28.51 17.29
C PRO A 333 -2.45 27.26 17.90
N GLY A 334 -2.20 26.10 17.30
CA GLY A 334 -2.91 24.87 17.60
C GLY A 334 -4.06 24.56 16.64
N ALA A 335 -4.48 25.51 15.79
CA ALA A 335 -5.45 25.25 14.73
C ALA A 335 -5.02 24.08 13.85
N ARG A 336 -6.00 23.31 13.37
CA ARG A 336 -5.75 22.09 12.59
C ARG A 336 -5.42 22.46 11.14
N ALA A 337 -4.22 22.10 10.70
CA ALA A 337 -3.82 22.09 9.31
C ALA A 337 -3.98 20.68 8.75
N VAL A 338 -4.93 20.46 7.84
CA VAL A 338 -5.16 19.16 7.18
C VAL A 338 -4.41 19.14 5.86
N LEU A 339 -3.43 18.25 5.75
CA LEU A 339 -2.62 18.11 4.54
C LEU A 339 -3.42 17.35 3.50
N PHE A 340 -3.92 16.16 3.86
CA PHE A 340 -4.84 15.42 3.02
C PHE A 340 -5.80 14.55 3.84
N GLY A 341 -6.95 14.20 3.27
CA GLY A 341 -7.99 13.39 3.89
C GLY A 341 -9.01 12.83 2.89
N PRO A 342 -10.18 12.34 3.36
CA PRO A 342 -11.26 11.83 2.53
C PRO A 342 -12.03 12.91 1.74
N GLY A 343 -11.88 14.20 2.08
CA GLY A 343 -12.52 15.33 1.42
C GLY A 343 -13.83 15.80 2.07
N ASP A 344 -14.21 15.26 3.23
CA ASP A 344 -15.49 15.56 3.88
C ASP A 344 -15.60 17.01 4.36
N GLN A 345 -14.47 17.67 4.60
CA GLN A 345 -14.37 19.07 5.04
C GLN A 345 -13.83 19.98 3.92
N GLY A 346 -13.78 19.48 2.68
CA GLY A 346 -13.14 20.19 1.56
C GLY A 346 -11.62 20.21 1.63
N GLU A 347 -11.00 19.35 2.46
CA GLU A 347 -9.56 19.17 2.49
C GLU A 347 -9.03 18.53 1.20
N PRO A 348 -7.74 18.74 0.85
CA PRO A 348 -7.14 18.06 -0.29
C PRO A 348 -7.13 16.53 -0.13
N GLY A 349 -7.13 15.82 -1.25
CA GLY A 349 -6.88 14.38 -1.30
C GLY A 349 -5.39 14.06 -1.35
N ALA A 350 -5.06 12.78 -1.14
CA ALA A 350 -3.68 12.30 -1.32
C ALA A 350 -3.22 12.38 -2.80
N GLU A 351 -4.16 12.35 -3.75
CA GLU A 351 -3.87 12.55 -5.17
C GLU A 351 -3.45 14.00 -5.48
N ASP A 352 -4.03 14.99 -4.80
CA ASP A 352 -3.61 16.39 -4.97
C ASP A 352 -2.15 16.59 -4.55
N TRP A 353 -1.71 15.86 -3.52
CA TRP A 353 -0.31 15.82 -3.10
C TRP A 353 0.59 15.05 -4.07
N ALA A 354 0.08 13.99 -4.67
CA ALA A 354 0.79 13.23 -5.71
C ALA A 354 1.07 14.13 -6.92
N ALA A 355 0.04 14.83 -7.41
CA ALA A 355 0.16 15.83 -8.47
C ALA A 355 1.11 16.98 -8.09
N ALA A 356 1.00 17.52 -6.87
CA ALA A 356 1.89 18.58 -6.40
C ALA A 356 3.36 18.15 -6.30
N ALA A 357 3.65 16.86 -6.14
CA ALA A 357 4.99 16.30 -6.00
C ALA A 357 5.50 15.60 -7.27
N ASP A 358 4.74 15.62 -8.37
CA ASP A 358 4.99 14.88 -9.62
C ASP A 358 5.24 13.39 -9.38
N THR A 359 4.37 12.76 -8.59
CA THR A 359 4.43 11.34 -8.24
C THR A 359 3.03 10.71 -8.21
N ILE A 360 2.91 9.50 -7.66
CA ILE A 360 1.69 8.73 -7.51
C ILE A 360 1.24 8.68 -6.04
N VAL A 361 -0.07 8.53 -5.83
CA VAL A 361 -0.68 8.45 -4.48
C VAL A 361 -0.08 7.35 -3.59
N TYR A 362 0.41 6.26 -4.20
CA TYR A 362 1.11 5.18 -3.50
C TYR A 362 2.32 5.69 -2.72
N GLU A 363 3.13 6.56 -3.33
CA GLU A 363 4.33 7.10 -2.68
C GLU A 363 3.95 8.04 -1.55
N ILE A 364 2.91 8.86 -1.74
CA ILE A 364 2.43 9.84 -0.74
C ILE A 364 2.08 9.16 0.58
N VAL A 365 1.19 8.16 0.55
CA VAL A 365 0.73 7.53 1.80
C VAL A 365 1.76 6.58 2.41
N THR A 366 2.58 5.93 1.59
CA THR A 366 3.59 4.98 2.07
C THR A 366 4.76 5.66 2.78
N ARG A 367 5.08 6.91 2.41
CA ARG A 367 6.26 7.63 2.94
C ARG A 367 6.01 8.46 4.20
N ILE A 368 4.82 8.39 4.79
CA ILE A 368 4.57 9.06 6.06
C ILE A 368 5.50 8.47 7.14
N GLY A 369 6.39 9.29 7.68
CA GLY A 369 7.50 8.85 8.54
C GLY A 369 7.04 8.38 9.92
N GLY A 370 7.87 7.60 10.60
CA GLY A 370 7.56 7.05 11.94
C GLY A 370 7.39 8.09 13.05
N ARG A 371 7.85 9.33 12.82
CA ARG A 371 7.62 10.49 13.71
C ARG A 371 6.18 10.98 13.74
N VAL A 372 5.38 10.60 12.74
CA VAL A 372 3.95 10.91 12.70
C VAL A 372 3.18 9.75 13.35
N PRO A 373 2.59 9.94 14.54
CA PRO A 373 1.84 8.89 15.20
C PRO A 373 0.60 8.52 14.36
N ARG A 374 0.34 7.22 14.25
CA ARG A 374 -0.91 6.70 13.70
C ARG A 374 -1.94 6.60 14.81
N ILE A 375 -3.13 7.11 14.56
CA ILE A 375 -4.28 6.99 15.47
C ILE A 375 -5.34 6.17 14.74
N HIS A 376 -5.50 4.91 15.15
CA HIS A 376 -6.50 4.02 14.58
C HIS A 376 -7.88 4.30 15.17
N LEU A 377 -8.76 4.84 14.36
CA LEU A 377 -10.15 5.09 14.70
C LEU A 377 -10.99 3.84 14.41
N ASN A 378 -12.08 3.66 15.15
CA ASN A 378 -13.03 2.56 14.92
C ASN A 378 -12.37 1.17 14.95
N ALA A 379 -11.39 0.98 15.83
CA ALA A 379 -10.81 -0.35 16.10
C ALA A 379 -11.85 -1.25 16.76
N ALA A 380 -11.85 -2.54 16.42
CA ALA A 380 -12.65 -3.50 17.15
C ALA A 380 -12.14 -3.60 18.60
N PRO A 381 -13.01 -3.89 19.59
CA PRO A 381 -12.54 -4.18 20.94
C PRO A 381 -11.59 -5.37 20.91
N GLU A 382 -10.48 -5.31 21.65
CA GLU A 382 -9.59 -6.47 21.82
C GLU A 382 -10.41 -7.63 22.39
N ARG A 383 -10.47 -8.75 21.67
CA ARG A 383 -11.00 -10.00 22.23
C ARG A 383 -9.92 -10.54 23.15
N GLY A 384 -10.15 -10.43 24.46
CA GLY A 384 -9.26 -10.93 25.52
C GLY A 384 -9.17 -12.44 25.59
#